data_AF-A0A1C6J3H8-F1
#
_entry.id   AF-A0A1C6J3H8-F1
#
_cell.length_a   1.000
_cell.length_b   1.000
_cell.length_c   1.000
_cell.angle_alpha   90.00
_cell.angle_beta   90.00
_cell.angle_gamma   90.00
#
_symmetry.space_group_name_H-M   'P 1'
#
loop_
_entity.id
_entity.type
_entity.pdbx_description
1 polymer ?
#
loop_
_entity_poly.entity_id
_entity_poly.type
_entity_poly.pdbx_seq_one_letter_code
_entity_poly.pdbx_strand_id
1 'polypeptide(L)'
;MSELYCSNCKKLLSNDEKASGKCANCGEKFSSTLIGATRPIEVNTDIATEKNIVGMVLKVIGILILIVGTITNFILIDKYEYEYTIFSFIVPELRTIVSGMILIGSAEIVKLLQDIKNRMR
;
A
#
# COMPACT_ATOMS: atom_id res chain seq x y z
N MET A 1 -25.90 4.14 9.42
CA MET A 1 -25.01 3.97 10.59
C MET A 1 -25.06 2.50 10.95
N SER A 2 -23.92 1.81 11.01
CA SER A 2 -23.89 0.37 11.28
C SER A 2 -24.28 0.08 12.74
N GLU A 3 -25.32 -0.73 12.92
CA GLU A 3 -25.72 -1.28 14.21
C GLU A 3 -24.68 -2.33 14.63
N LEU A 4 -24.04 -2.12 15.79
CA LEU A 4 -23.00 -3.01 16.31
C LEU A 4 -23.57 -3.72 17.54
N TYR A 5 -23.49 -5.04 17.57
CA TYR A 5 -23.98 -5.87 18.67
C TYR A 5 -22.80 -6.48 19.43
N CYS A 6 -22.97 -6.64 20.74
CA CYS A 6 -21.96 -7.27 21.58
C CYS A 6 -21.95 -8.77 21.31
N SER A 7 -20.78 -9.35 21.02
CA SER A 7 -20.64 -10.77 20.69
C SER A 7 -21.16 -11.72 21.79
N ASN A 8 -21.05 -11.31 23.06
CA ASN A 8 -21.38 -12.15 24.21
C ASN A 8 -22.81 -11.92 24.73
N CYS A 9 -23.19 -10.68 25.04
CA CYS A 9 -24.54 -10.40 25.55
C CYS A 9 -25.59 -10.11 24.46
N LYS A 10 -25.18 -10.07 23.18
CA LYS A 10 -26.04 -9.76 22.01
C LYS A 10 -26.82 -8.45 22.11
N LYS A 11 -26.46 -7.59 23.06
CA LYS A 11 -27.04 -6.26 23.24
C LYS A 11 -26.52 -5.33 22.15
N LEU A 12 -27.38 -4.46 21.63
CA LEU A 12 -26.99 -3.36 20.75
C LEU A 12 -26.11 -2.37 21.52
N LEU A 13 -24.94 -2.03 20.98
CA LEU A 13 -24.04 -1.08 21.62
C LEU A 13 -24.48 0.36 21.38
N SER A 14 -24.51 1.14 22.45
CA SER A 14 -24.63 2.60 22.36
C SER A 14 -23.36 3.21 21.74
N ASN A 15 -23.47 4.44 21.22
CA ASN A 15 -22.32 5.16 20.66
C ASN A 15 -21.21 5.37 21.70
N ASP A 16 -21.57 5.55 22.98
CA ASP A 16 -20.60 5.67 24.08
C ASP A 16 -19.85 4.36 24.33
N GLU A 17 -20.51 3.21 24.19
CA GLU A 17 -19.90 1.88 24.31
C GLU A 17 -18.98 1.60 23.11
N LYS A 18 -19.40 2.00 21.90
CA LYS A 18 -18.57 1.94 20.68
C LYS A 18 -17.29 2.76 20.82
N ALA A 19 -17.37 3.94 21.44
CA ALA A 19 -16.20 4.79 21.69
C ALA A 19 -15.31 4.25 22.83
N SER A 20 -15.92 3.71 23.89
CA SER A 20 -15.20 3.17 25.06
C SER A 20 -14.50 1.84 24.79
N GLY A 21 -14.93 1.09 23.76
CA GLY A 21 -14.37 -0.23 23.44
C GLY A 21 -14.69 -1.28 24.51
N LYS A 22 -15.74 -1.05 25.32
CA LYS A 22 -16.16 -1.95 26.39
C LYS A 22 -17.69 -1.97 26.50
N CYS A 23 -18.26 -3.15 26.63
CA CYS A 23 -19.70 -3.31 26.84
C CYS A 23 -20.03 -3.04 28.31
N ALA A 24 -20.99 -2.16 28.59
CA ALA A 24 -21.40 -1.85 29.96
C ALA A 24 -22.17 -3.00 30.61
N ASN A 25 -22.76 -3.88 29.80
CA ASN A 25 -23.62 -4.98 30.29
C ASN A 25 -22.82 -6.23 30.70
N CYS A 26 -21.89 -6.70 29.86
CA CYS A 26 -21.10 -7.90 30.14
C CYS A 26 -19.62 -7.62 30.43
N GLY A 27 -19.18 -6.36 30.33
CA GLY A 27 -17.80 -5.95 30.62
C GLY A 27 -16.77 -6.32 29.55
N GLU A 28 -17.20 -6.94 28.45
CA GLU A 28 -16.30 -7.42 27.40
C GLU A 28 -15.69 -6.26 26.61
N LYS A 29 -14.38 -6.33 26.38
CA LYS A 29 -13.63 -5.34 25.62
C LYS A 29 -13.59 -5.74 24.14
N PHE A 30 -13.86 -4.79 23.26
CA PHE A 30 -13.76 -4.96 21.80
C PHE A 30 -12.96 -3.80 21.23
N SER A 31 -12.10 -4.09 20.27
CA SER A 31 -11.27 -3.07 19.63
C SER A 31 -12.14 -2.19 18.75
N SER A 32 -12.32 -0.91 19.13
CA SER A 32 -13.07 0.09 18.36
C SER A 32 -12.37 0.50 17.05
N THR A 33 -11.22 -0.11 16.74
CA THR A 33 -10.41 0.10 15.52
C THR A 33 -11.12 -0.26 14.21
N LEU A 34 -12.34 -0.81 14.26
CA LEU A 34 -13.16 -1.07 13.06
C LEU A 34 -14.02 0.13 12.62
N ILE A 35 -13.96 1.27 13.31
CA ILE A 35 -14.65 2.49 12.86
C ILE A 35 -13.61 3.47 12.32
N GLY A 36 -13.32 3.32 11.03
CA GLY A 36 -12.47 4.27 10.29
C GLY A 36 -11.05 3.78 10.05
N ALA A 37 -10.88 2.64 9.38
CA ALA A 37 -9.61 2.28 8.76
C ALA A 37 -9.31 3.20 7.57
N THR A 38 -8.95 4.46 7.84
CA THR A 38 -7.85 5.08 7.10
C THR A 38 -6.68 4.13 7.33
N ARG A 39 -6.39 3.28 6.34
CA ARG A 39 -5.33 2.27 6.40
C ARG A 39 -4.09 2.88 7.06
N PRO A 40 -3.74 2.53 8.31
CA PRO A 40 -2.42 2.85 8.78
C PRO A 40 -1.45 2.15 7.84
N ILE A 41 -0.42 2.87 7.42
CA ILE A 41 0.75 2.31 6.75
C ILE A 41 1.40 1.36 7.77
N GLU A 42 0.89 0.15 7.87
CA GLU A 42 1.48 -0.89 8.71
C GLU A 42 2.64 -1.49 7.94
N VAL A 43 3.83 -0.99 8.26
CA VAL A 43 5.05 -1.76 8.17
C VAL A 43 5.00 -2.80 9.30
N ASN A 44 4.23 -3.88 9.10
CA ASN A 44 4.22 -5.03 9.99
C ASN A 44 4.87 -6.21 9.29
N THR A 45 6.16 -6.39 9.57
CA THR A 45 6.82 -7.68 9.51
C THR A 45 6.30 -8.53 10.66
N ASP A 46 5.33 -9.42 10.39
CA ASP A 46 5.35 -10.84 10.80
C ASP A 46 4.01 -11.54 10.43
N ILE A 47 4.05 -12.53 9.51
CA ILE A 47 3.80 -13.97 9.77
C ILE A 47 2.31 -14.18 10.19
N ALA A 48 1.32 -14.40 9.31
CA ALA A 48 1.13 -15.56 8.45
C ALA A 48 -0.10 -15.34 7.53
N THR A 49 0.00 -14.39 6.61
CA THR A 49 -0.88 -14.31 5.43
C THR A 49 0.02 -14.70 4.27
N GLU A 50 -0.43 -15.54 3.31
CA GLU A 50 0.35 -15.83 2.10
C GLU A 50 0.84 -14.51 1.49
N LYS A 51 2.10 -14.17 1.78
CA LYS A 51 2.67 -12.89 1.37
C LYS A 51 2.74 -12.96 -0.15
N ASN A 52 2.17 -11.98 -0.83
CA ASN A 52 2.33 -11.87 -2.27
C ASN A 52 3.77 -11.43 -2.59
N ILE A 53 4.68 -12.40 -2.57
CA ILE A 53 6.12 -12.22 -2.80
C ILE A 53 6.32 -11.56 -4.17
N VAL A 54 5.54 -11.95 -5.17
CA VAL A 54 5.65 -11.43 -6.55
C VAL A 54 5.33 -9.93 -6.60
N GLY A 55 4.22 -9.49 -6.00
CA GLY A 55 3.86 -8.07 -5.93
C GLY A 55 4.86 -7.25 -5.11
N MET A 56 5.44 -7.82 -4.06
CA MET A 56 6.50 -7.14 -3.31
C MET A 56 7.78 -6.96 -4.13
N VAL A 57 8.22 -8.01 -4.82
CA VAL A 57 9.42 -7.99 -5.68
C VAL A 57 9.27 -6.98 -6.83
N LEU A 58 8.13 -6.98 -7.53
CA LEU A 58 7.86 -6.04 -8.63
C LEU A 58 7.90 -4.58 -8.16
N LYS A 59 7.38 -4.30 -6.96
CA LYS A 59 7.43 -2.95 -6.38
C LYS A 59 8.87 -2.50 -6.08
N VAL A 60 9.69 -3.39 -5.51
CA VAL A 60 11.11 -3.11 -5.24
C VAL A 60 11.88 -2.87 -6.54
N ILE A 61 11.66 -3.70 -7.56
CA ILE A 61 12.29 -3.53 -8.88
C ILE A 61 11.89 -2.19 -9.51
N GLY A 62 10.60 -1.83 -9.44
CA GLY A 62 10.12 -0.54 -9.95
C GLY A 62 10.81 0.66 -9.30
N ILE A 63 10.99 0.63 -7.97
CA ILE A 63 11.73 1.69 -7.25
C ILE A 63 13.20 1.73 -7.66
N LEU A 64 13.85 0.57 -7.83
CA LEU A 64 15.24 0.50 -8.29
C LEU A 64 15.40 1.10 -9.69
N ILE A 65 14.48 0.82 -10.61
CA ILE A 65 14.51 1.36 -11.97
C ILE A 65 14.40 2.89 -11.96
N LEU A 66 13.57 3.46 -11.07
CA LEU A 66 13.49 4.92 -10.93
C LEU A 66 14.83 5.49 -10.47
N ILE A 67 15.41 4.97 -9.37
CA ILE A 67 16.67 5.47 -8.83
C ILE A 67 17.82 5.32 -9.83
N VAL A 68 18.01 4.12 -10.37
CA VAL A 68 19.09 3.82 -11.32
C VAL A 68 18.89 4.58 -12.63
N GLY A 69 17.65 4.70 -13.10
CA GLY A 69 17.32 5.42 -14.32
C GLY A 69 17.62 6.91 -14.21
N THR A 70 17.25 7.56 -13.10
CA THR A 70 17.59 8.97 -12.86
C THR A 70 19.10 9.19 -12.80
N ILE A 71 19.84 8.34 -12.07
CA ILE A 71 21.32 8.44 -11.99
C ILE A 71 21.95 8.27 -13.38
N THR A 72 21.49 7.27 -14.13
CA THR A 72 21.99 6.99 -15.48
C THR A 72 21.72 8.17 -16.41
N ASN A 73 20.56 8.81 -16.27
CA ASN A 73 20.19 9.98 -17.06
C ASN A 73 21.13 11.17 -16.79
N PHE A 74 21.48 11.42 -15.52
CA PHE A 74 22.48 12.42 -15.14
C PHE A 74 23.87 12.15 -15.75
N ILE A 75 24.35 10.90 -15.67
CA ILE A 75 25.68 10.53 -16.20
C ILE A 75 25.73 10.62 -17.73
N LEU A 76 24.64 10.23 -18.41
CA LEU A 76 24.60 10.27 -19.87
C LEU A 76 24.65 11.71 -20.38
N ILE A 77 23.93 12.63 -19.74
CA ILE A 77 23.92 14.04 -20.16
C ILE A 77 25.28 14.70 -19.96
N ASP A 78 26.04 14.31 -18.94
CA ASP A 78 27.40 14.81 -18.72
C ASP A 78 28.39 14.30 -19.79
N LYS A 79 28.15 13.09 -20.33
CA LYS A 79 29.03 12.46 -21.33
C LYS A 79 28.77 12.87 -22.77
N TYR A 80 27.52 13.18 -23.12
CA TYR A 80 27.22 13.70 -24.43
C TYR A 80 27.27 15.22 -24.35
N GLU A 81 28.27 15.85 -25.00
CA GLU A 81 28.44 17.31 -25.16
C GLU A 81 27.27 18.02 -25.90
N TYR A 82 26.05 17.46 -25.86
CA TYR A 82 24.86 18.17 -26.30
C TYR A 82 24.67 19.39 -25.42
N GLU A 83 24.49 20.55 -26.07
CA GLU A 83 24.09 21.80 -25.42
C GLU A 83 23.07 21.51 -24.32
N TYR A 84 23.49 21.69 -23.07
CA TYR A 84 22.70 21.32 -21.89
C TYR A 84 21.38 22.08 -21.95
N THR A 85 20.37 21.40 -22.47
CA THR A 85 19.02 21.92 -22.59
C THR A 85 18.18 21.13 -21.63
N ILE A 86 17.35 21.82 -20.86
CA ILE A 86 16.46 21.20 -19.87
C ILE A 86 15.62 20.06 -20.50
N PHE A 87 15.26 20.17 -21.77
CA PHE A 87 14.56 19.14 -22.54
C PHE A 87 15.35 17.83 -22.71
N SER A 88 16.67 17.91 -22.83
CA SER A 88 17.56 16.74 -22.95
C SER A 88 17.58 15.88 -21.69
N PHE A 89 17.26 16.46 -20.53
CA PHE A 89 17.06 15.73 -19.27
C PHE A 89 15.61 15.27 -19.08
N ILE A 90 14.64 16.17 -19.31
CA ILE A 90 13.22 15.91 -19.01
C ILE A 90 12.66 14.76 -19.85
N VAL A 91 12.95 14.71 -21.16
CA VAL A 91 12.37 13.68 -22.04
C VAL A 91 12.77 12.25 -21.64
N PRO A 92 14.06 11.93 -21.44
CA PRO A 92 14.46 10.61 -20.95
C PRO A 92 14.01 10.36 -19.50
N GLU A 93 13.97 11.38 -18.65
CA GLU A 93 13.51 11.22 -17.26
C GLU A 93 12.03 10.84 -17.19
N LEU A 94 11.18 11.49 -17.98
CA LEU A 94 9.77 11.16 -18.07
C LEU A 94 9.56 9.72 -18.55
N ARG A 95 10.39 9.23 -19.48
CA ARG A 95 10.34 7.82 -19.91
C ARG A 95 10.66 6.88 -18.75
N THR A 96 11.69 7.18 -17.98
CA THR A 96 12.06 6.40 -16.78
C THR A 96 10.91 6.40 -15.76
N ILE A 97 10.36 7.57 -15.44
CA ILE A 97 9.26 7.72 -14.48
C ILE A 97 8.03 6.91 -14.91
N VAL A 98 7.60 7.07 -16.17
CA VAL A 98 6.44 6.33 -16.70
C VAL A 98 6.69 4.82 -16.63
N SER A 99 7.88 4.35 -17.00
CA SER A 99 8.21 2.93 -16.95
C SER A 99 8.20 2.36 -15.53
N GLY A 100 8.76 3.08 -14.54
CA GLY A 100 8.76 2.68 -13.14
C GLY A 100 7.37 2.68 -12.54
N MET A 101 6.55 3.68 -12.86
CA MET A 101 5.15 3.76 -12.41
C MET A 101 4.29 2.62 -12.96
N ILE A 102 4.46 2.23 -14.23
CA ILE A 102 3.75 1.09 -14.82
C ILE A 102 4.11 -0.20 -14.09
N LEU A 103 5.39 -0.42 -13.79
CA LEU A 103 5.83 -1.62 -13.06
C LEU A 103 5.28 -1.66 -11.64
N ILE A 104 5.33 -0.54 -10.91
CA ILE A 104 4.75 -0.45 -9.57
C ILE A 104 3.24 -0.68 -9.60
N GLY A 105 2.53 -0.08 -10.57
CA GLY A 105 1.10 -0.31 -10.75
C GLY A 105 0.76 -1.77 -11.06
N SER A 106 1.56 -2.43 -11.90
CA SER A 106 1.40 -3.86 -12.18
C SER A 106 1.60 -4.73 -10.93
N ALA A 107 2.51 -4.33 -10.03
CA ALA A 107 2.74 -5.01 -8.77
C ALA A 107 1.51 -4.97 -7.86
N GLU A 108 0.80 -3.84 -7.84
CA GLU A 108 -0.45 -3.68 -7.07
C GLU A 108 -1.60 -4.49 -7.66
N ILE A 109 -1.70 -4.56 -8.99
CA ILE A 109 -2.68 -5.41 -9.66
C ILE A 109 -2.43 -6.89 -9.32
N VAL A 110 -1.18 -7.34 -9.40
CA VAL A 110 -0.79 -8.70 -8.98
C VAL A 110 -1.12 -8.95 -7.51
N LYS A 111 -0.93 -7.93 -6.65
CA LYS A 111 -1.32 -7.96 -5.23
C LYS A 111 -2.81 -8.23 -5.06
N LEU A 112 -3.65 -7.46 -5.75
CA LEU A 112 -5.10 -7.58 -5.70
C LEU A 112 -5.58 -8.95 -6.22
N LEU A 113 -5.00 -9.43 -7.32
CA LEU A 113 -5.38 -10.72 -7.90
C LEU A 113 -5.08 -11.90 -6.97
N GLN A 114 -3.94 -11.89 -6.26
CA GLN A 114 -3.68 -12.95 -5.28
C GLN A 114 -4.56 -12.85 -4.04
N ASP A 115 -4.93 -11.64 -3.58
CA ASP A 115 -5.87 -11.50 -2.47
C ASP A 115 -7.25 -12.09 -2.84
N ILE A 116 -7.73 -11.81 -4.06
CA ILE A 116 -8.97 -12.41 -4.59
C ILE A 116 -8.85 -13.93 -4.67
N LYS A 117 -7.75 -14.46 -5.23
CA LYS A 117 -7.49 -15.91 -5.32
C LYS A 117 -7.55 -16.57 -3.94
N ASN A 118 -6.95 -15.94 -2.93
CA ASN A 118 -6.85 -16.49 -1.59
C ASN A 118 -8.17 -16.43 -0.82
N ARG A 119 -9.09 -15.52 -1.18
CA ARG A 119 -10.46 -15.46 -0.63
C ARG A 119 -11.43 -16.46 -1.27
N MET A 120 -11.13 -16.94 -2.48
CA MET A 120 -11.96 -17.94 -3.19
C MET A 120 -11.59 -19.38 -2.84
N ARG A 121 -10.52 -19.59 -2.09
CA ARG A 121 -10.04 -20.89 -1.64
C ARG A 121 -10.45 -21.13 -0.19
#